data_AF-A0A7K2XIS3-F1
#
_entry.id   AF-A0A7K2XIS3-F1
#
_cell.length_a   1.000
_cell.length_b   1.000
_cell.length_c   1.000
_cell.angle_alpha   90.00
_cell.angle_beta   90.00
_cell.angle_gamma   90.00
#
_symmetry.space_group_name_H-M   'P 1'
#
loop_
_entity.id
_entity.type
_entity.pdbx_description
1 polymer ?
#
loop_
_entity_poly.entity_id
_entity_poly.type
_entity_poly.pdbx_seq_one_letter_code
_entity_poly.pdbx_strand_id
1 'polypeptide(L)'
;MGTLAADADVRVVAELASWAPPSVAAELAAHPHAEVRRAVAADERAPPAVLAALLIGEGLPPARWCPVCEREETPFVHEPRCPRPDRDLLPGASCDGSHRSTAHGIREMALRNLATPACAVVRFADPPSVPLRRSLAARPDLPAEVYGRLAVDPVPGIRADLAGNPAIDTALMRASADDRDHDVRRGLAHNPRVPLDVLVRPA
;
A
#
# COMPACT_ATOMS: atom_id res chain seq x y z
N MET A 1 22.86 -25.51 -13.43
CA MET A 1 22.61 -24.07 -13.70
C MET A 1 21.32 -23.69 -12.99
N GLY A 2 21.43 -23.01 -11.84
CA GLY A 2 20.26 -22.50 -11.13
C GLY A 2 19.68 -21.29 -11.85
N THR A 3 18.36 -21.14 -11.84
CA THR A 3 17.67 -19.93 -12.28
C THR A 3 17.80 -18.84 -11.22
N LEU A 4 17.81 -17.56 -11.60
CA LEU A 4 17.82 -16.43 -10.63
C LEU A 4 16.65 -16.48 -9.62
N ALA A 5 15.53 -17.11 -9.99
CA ALA A 5 14.39 -17.31 -9.09
C ALA A 5 14.67 -18.29 -7.93
N ALA A 6 15.78 -19.03 -7.99
CA ALA A 6 16.22 -19.99 -6.98
C ALA A 6 17.59 -19.60 -6.40
N ASP A 7 17.97 -18.32 -6.51
CA ASP A 7 19.22 -17.81 -5.93
C ASP A 7 19.21 -17.95 -4.39
N ALA A 8 20.39 -18.18 -3.82
CA ALA A 8 20.56 -18.30 -2.38
C ALA A 8 20.48 -16.94 -1.68
N ASP A 9 20.84 -15.84 -2.37
CA ASP A 9 20.64 -14.49 -1.85
C ASP A 9 19.21 -14.04 -2.15
N VAL A 10 18.40 -13.92 -1.11
CA VAL A 10 17.00 -13.54 -1.22
C VAL A 10 16.80 -12.16 -1.85
N ARG A 11 17.80 -11.28 -1.76
CA ARG A 11 17.75 -9.96 -2.40
C ARG A 11 17.81 -10.10 -3.92
N VAL A 12 18.59 -11.05 -4.46
CA VAL A 12 18.61 -11.34 -5.90
C VAL A 12 17.22 -11.81 -6.35
N VAL A 13 16.58 -12.68 -5.57
CA VAL A 13 15.23 -13.17 -5.86
C VAL A 13 14.19 -12.03 -5.77
N ALA A 14 14.31 -11.14 -4.79
CA ALA A 14 13.41 -10.00 -4.62
C ALA A 14 13.57 -8.99 -5.77
N GLU A 15 14.79 -8.68 -6.18
CA GLU A 15 15.07 -7.81 -7.34
C GLU A 15 14.49 -8.40 -8.63
N LEU A 16 14.66 -9.70 -8.86
CA LEU A 16 14.01 -10.39 -9.98
C LEU A 16 12.48 -10.28 -9.92
N ALA A 17 11.91 -10.42 -8.72
CA ALA A 17 10.47 -10.41 -8.50
C ALA A 17 9.81 -9.07 -8.86
N SER A 18 10.54 -7.96 -8.76
CA SER A 18 10.08 -6.64 -9.21
C SER A 18 9.91 -6.53 -10.72
N TRP A 19 10.43 -7.50 -11.49
CA TRP A 19 10.34 -7.50 -12.95
C TRP A 19 10.01 -8.86 -13.56
N ALA A 20 9.36 -9.72 -12.78
CA ALA A 20 9.09 -11.09 -13.17
C ALA A 20 8.01 -11.16 -14.27
N PRO A 21 8.17 -12.04 -15.28
CA PRO A 21 7.07 -12.41 -16.16
C PRO A 21 5.87 -12.92 -15.35
N PRO A 22 4.62 -12.79 -15.86
CA PRO A 22 3.40 -13.22 -15.18
C PRO A 22 3.43 -14.62 -14.56
N SER A 23 4.00 -15.60 -15.26
CA SER A 23 4.11 -16.98 -14.79
C SER A 23 5.04 -17.10 -13.57
N VAL A 24 6.18 -16.40 -13.60
CA VAL A 24 7.16 -16.40 -12.52
C VAL A 24 6.66 -15.59 -11.33
N ALA A 25 5.94 -14.48 -11.56
CA ALA A 25 5.33 -13.68 -10.51
C ALA A 25 4.33 -14.52 -9.66
N ALA A 26 3.56 -15.41 -10.31
CA ALA A 26 2.64 -16.30 -9.60
C ALA A 26 3.35 -17.30 -8.67
N GLU A 27 4.49 -17.85 -9.11
CA GLU A 27 5.33 -18.72 -8.28
C GLU A 27 5.96 -17.94 -7.11
N LEU A 28 6.52 -16.75 -7.40
CA LEU A 28 7.17 -15.90 -6.41
C LEU A 28 6.20 -15.31 -5.38
N ALA A 29 4.90 -15.19 -5.70
CA ALA A 29 3.88 -14.80 -4.74
C ALA A 29 3.70 -15.83 -3.59
N ALA A 30 4.01 -17.10 -3.85
CA ALA A 30 4.01 -18.16 -2.84
C ALA A 30 5.37 -18.34 -2.14
N HIS A 31 6.40 -17.58 -2.52
CA HIS A 31 7.76 -17.70 -2.01
C HIS A 31 7.79 -17.60 -0.47
N PRO A 32 8.56 -18.41 0.27
CA PRO A 32 8.47 -18.43 1.73
C PRO A 32 9.03 -17.16 2.41
N HIS A 33 9.82 -16.36 1.70
CA HIS A 33 10.34 -15.07 2.18
C HIS A 33 9.40 -13.90 1.85
N ALA A 34 9.04 -13.10 2.85
CA ALA A 34 8.08 -12.02 2.72
C ALA A 34 8.54 -10.85 1.84
N GLU A 35 9.85 -10.61 1.71
CA GLU A 35 10.39 -9.55 0.86
C GLU A 35 10.16 -9.83 -0.63
N VAL A 36 10.34 -11.08 -1.05
CA VAL A 36 10.06 -11.51 -2.43
C VAL A 36 8.58 -11.28 -2.76
N ARG A 37 7.67 -11.66 -1.85
CA ARG A 37 6.23 -11.41 -2.01
C ARG A 37 5.89 -9.93 -2.09
N ARG A 38 6.56 -9.10 -1.28
CA ARG A 38 6.39 -7.64 -1.31
C ARG A 38 6.87 -7.05 -2.63
N ALA A 39 7.96 -7.56 -3.19
CA ALA A 39 8.46 -7.17 -4.50
C ALA A 39 7.49 -7.56 -5.62
N VAL A 40 6.90 -8.77 -5.59
CA VAL A 40 5.80 -9.14 -6.52
C VAL A 40 4.61 -8.18 -6.39
N ALA A 41 4.23 -7.82 -5.15
CA ALA A 41 3.14 -6.89 -4.92
C ALA A 41 3.43 -5.47 -5.46
N ALA A 42 4.70 -5.09 -5.59
CA ALA A 42 5.14 -3.81 -6.14
C ALA A 42 5.22 -3.82 -7.69
N ASP A 43 5.30 -4.98 -8.34
CA ASP A 43 5.40 -5.05 -9.80
C ASP A 43 4.05 -4.70 -10.45
N GLU A 44 4.00 -3.59 -11.18
CA GLU A 44 2.81 -3.11 -11.89
C GLU A 44 2.36 -4.05 -13.03
N ARG A 45 3.22 -4.99 -13.44
CA ARG A 45 2.88 -6.03 -14.44
C ARG A 45 2.37 -7.32 -13.80
N ALA A 46 2.40 -7.43 -12.48
CA ALA A 46 1.95 -8.63 -11.80
C ALA A 46 0.47 -8.91 -12.14
N PRO A 47 0.09 -10.18 -12.37
CA PRO A 47 -1.28 -10.51 -12.73
C PRO A 47 -2.28 -10.02 -11.67
N PRO A 48 -3.45 -9.46 -12.06
CA PRO A 48 -4.44 -8.97 -11.11
C PRO A 48 -4.87 -10.00 -10.06
N ALA A 49 -4.96 -11.28 -10.45
CA ALA A 49 -5.29 -12.39 -9.55
C ALA A 49 -4.20 -12.65 -8.50
N VAL A 50 -2.92 -12.51 -8.88
CA VAL A 50 -1.77 -12.66 -7.97
C VAL A 50 -1.76 -11.52 -6.95
N LEU A 51 -1.97 -10.29 -7.40
CA LEU A 51 -2.06 -9.13 -6.53
C LEU A 51 -3.24 -9.23 -5.56
N ALA A 52 -4.40 -9.67 -6.04
CA ALA A 52 -5.56 -9.94 -5.19
C ALA A 52 -5.25 -11.02 -4.12
N ALA A 53 -4.58 -12.11 -4.49
CA ALA A 53 -4.15 -13.15 -3.55
C ALA A 53 -3.18 -12.61 -2.48
N LEU A 54 -2.18 -11.80 -2.88
CA LEU A 54 -1.24 -11.17 -1.95
C LEU A 54 -1.91 -10.17 -1.00
N LEU A 55 -2.93 -9.43 -1.48
CA LEU A 55 -3.70 -8.49 -0.69
C LEU A 55 -4.52 -9.17 0.41
N ILE A 56 -5.04 -10.36 0.16
CA ILE A 56 -5.95 -11.05 1.10
C ILE A 56 -5.28 -12.17 1.89
N GLY A 57 -4.19 -12.72 1.34
CA GLY A 57 -3.48 -13.87 1.86
C GLY A 57 -4.17 -15.22 1.59
N GLU A 58 -5.17 -15.27 0.71
CA GLU A 58 -5.87 -16.51 0.36
C GLU A 58 -5.09 -17.27 -0.71
N GLY A 59 -5.07 -18.61 -0.59
CA GLY A 59 -4.39 -19.48 -1.54
C GLY A 59 -2.86 -19.45 -1.48
N LEU A 60 -2.26 -18.68 -0.57
CA LEU A 60 -0.81 -18.58 -0.40
C LEU A 60 -0.37 -19.28 0.90
N PRO A 61 0.76 -20.01 0.88
CA PRO A 61 1.32 -20.57 2.12
C PRO A 61 1.76 -19.44 3.07
N PRO A 62 1.80 -19.66 4.39
CA PRO A 62 2.31 -18.63 5.31
C PRO A 62 3.77 -18.29 4.98
N ALA A 63 4.12 -17.01 5.13
CA ALA A 63 5.53 -16.60 5.07
C ALA A 63 6.28 -17.23 6.26
N ARG A 64 7.49 -17.69 6.01
CA ARG A 64 8.36 -18.34 7.00
C ARG A 64 9.58 -17.51 7.36
N TRP A 65 9.92 -16.53 6.52
CA TRP A 65 11.06 -15.66 6.70
C TRP A 65 10.72 -14.22 6.30
N CYS A 66 11.43 -13.27 6.89
CA CYS A 66 11.39 -11.87 6.53
C CYS A 66 12.75 -11.22 6.80
N PRO A 67 13.01 -10.00 6.26
CA PRO A 67 14.29 -9.33 6.43
C PRO A 67 14.75 -9.20 7.88
N VAL A 68 13.80 -9.08 8.82
CA VAL A 68 14.06 -8.95 10.26
C VAL A 68 14.52 -10.26 10.88
N CYS A 69 13.73 -11.34 10.80
CA CYS A 69 14.08 -12.60 11.47
C CYS A 69 15.25 -13.34 10.81
N GLU A 70 15.64 -12.95 9.60
CA GLU A 70 16.85 -13.42 8.95
C GLU A 70 18.12 -12.84 9.61
N ARG A 71 18.01 -11.66 10.24
CA ARG A 71 19.15 -10.90 10.75
C ARG A 71 19.15 -10.73 12.27
N GLU A 72 17.98 -10.73 12.89
CA GLU A 72 17.77 -10.35 14.28
C GLU A 72 16.96 -11.41 15.03
N GLU A 73 17.23 -11.56 16.32
CA GLU A 73 16.44 -12.46 17.19
C GLU A 73 15.05 -11.87 17.45
N THR A 74 14.00 -12.66 17.22
CA THR A 74 12.62 -12.22 17.43
C THR A 74 12.17 -12.45 18.88
N PRO A 75 11.41 -11.52 19.50
CA PRO A 75 10.78 -10.34 18.90
C PRO A 75 11.74 -9.16 18.72
N PHE A 76 11.71 -8.55 17.54
CA PHE A 76 12.51 -7.38 17.19
C PHE A 76 11.62 -6.24 16.69
N VAL A 77 11.92 -5.02 17.11
CA VAL A 77 11.31 -3.79 16.60
C VAL A 77 12.42 -2.78 16.34
N HIS A 78 12.59 -2.37 15.08
CA HIS A 78 13.55 -1.35 14.71
C HIS A 78 13.06 0.02 15.16
N GLU A 79 13.95 0.80 15.77
CA GLU A 79 13.64 2.17 16.17
C GLU A 79 13.18 3.01 14.96
N PRO A 80 11.96 3.61 14.99
CA PRO A 80 11.43 4.35 13.84
C PRO A 80 12.18 5.64 13.51
N ARG A 81 12.88 6.22 14.49
CA ARG A 81 13.65 7.47 14.34
C ARG A 81 15.16 7.23 14.31
N CYS A 82 15.59 6.03 13.96
CA CYS A 82 17.01 5.72 13.88
C CYS A 82 17.69 6.66 12.85
N PRO A 83 18.68 7.48 13.26
CA PRO A 83 19.32 8.44 12.37
C PRO A 83 20.37 7.80 11.44
N ARG A 84 20.56 6.48 11.50
CA ARG A 84 21.56 5.75 10.71
C ARG A 84 20.95 5.30 9.38
N PRO A 85 21.45 5.80 8.23
CA PRO A 85 20.95 5.40 6.91
C PRO A 85 21.43 3.99 6.48
N ASP A 86 22.54 3.50 7.03
CA ASP A 86 23.21 2.27 6.56
C ASP A 86 22.80 1.00 7.33
N ARG A 87 21.50 0.82 7.58
CA ARG A 87 20.98 -0.49 8.00
C ARG A 87 20.14 -1.06 6.87
N ASP A 88 20.40 -2.32 6.53
CA ASP A 88 19.62 -3.11 5.57
C ASP A 88 18.12 -3.22 5.99
N LEU A 89 17.78 -2.92 7.24
CA LEU A 89 16.41 -2.87 7.74
C LEU A 89 15.86 -1.44 7.73
N LEU A 90 14.68 -1.28 7.13
CA LEU A 90 13.93 -0.02 7.15
C LEU A 90 13.55 0.39 8.58
N PRO A 91 13.55 1.70 8.92
CA PRO A 91 13.01 2.18 10.19
C PRO A 91 11.58 1.67 10.43
N GLY A 92 11.31 1.19 11.64
CA GLY A 92 10.01 0.60 12.00
C GLY A 92 9.82 -0.85 11.53
N ALA A 93 10.79 -1.46 10.84
CA ALA A 93 10.76 -2.90 10.55
C ALA A 93 10.65 -3.69 11.86
N SER A 94 9.73 -4.66 11.90
CA SER A 94 9.45 -5.43 13.11
C SER A 94 9.05 -6.85 12.78
N CYS A 95 9.40 -7.78 13.67
CA CYS A 95 8.96 -9.17 13.59
C CYS A 95 8.86 -9.76 14.99
N ASP A 96 7.68 -10.27 15.33
CA ASP A 96 7.39 -10.99 16.58
C ASP A 96 7.40 -12.52 16.37
N GLY A 97 7.97 -12.99 15.24
CA GLY A 97 7.92 -14.40 14.81
C GLY A 97 6.62 -14.80 14.10
N SER A 98 5.56 -14.00 14.18
CA SER A 98 4.28 -14.30 13.50
C SER A 98 4.22 -13.84 12.04
N HIS A 99 5.20 -13.03 11.61
CA HIS A 99 5.24 -12.36 10.29
C HIS A 99 4.01 -11.49 9.96
N ARG A 100 3.17 -11.11 10.94
CA ARG A 100 2.02 -10.23 10.69
C ARG A 100 2.43 -8.84 10.17
N SER A 101 3.56 -8.31 10.65
CA SER A 101 4.11 -7.02 10.22
C SER A 101 4.48 -7.03 8.72
N THR A 102 5.09 -8.12 8.25
CA THR A 102 5.48 -8.22 6.84
C THR A 102 4.28 -8.53 5.93
N ALA A 103 3.29 -9.29 6.43
CA ALA A 103 2.01 -9.42 5.76
C ALA A 103 1.33 -8.04 5.57
N HIS A 104 1.40 -7.14 6.55
CA HIS A 104 0.89 -5.77 6.39
C HIS A 104 1.60 -5.02 5.26
N GLY A 105 2.94 -5.09 5.19
CA GLY A 105 3.70 -4.45 4.11
C GLY A 105 3.40 -5.01 2.70
N ILE A 106 3.16 -6.32 2.58
CA ILE A 106 2.72 -6.95 1.33
C ILE A 106 1.35 -6.42 0.92
N ARG A 107 0.38 -6.42 1.86
CA ARG A 107 -0.98 -5.93 1.60
C ARG A 107 -1.00 -4.46 1.19
N GLU A 108 -0.23 -3.63 1.88
CA GLU A 108 -0.14 -2.20 1.58
C GLU A 108 0.40 -1.96 0.16
N MET A 109 1.41 -2.73 -0.26
CA MET A 109 1.95 -2.62 -1.61
C MET A 109 0.96 -3.09 -2.68
N ALA A 110 0.32 -4.25 -2.48
CA ALA A 110 -0.71 -4.75 -3.38
C ALA A 110 -1.90 -3.77 -3.44
N LEU A 111 -2.29 -3.16 -2.32
CA LEU A 111 -3.39 -2.21 -2.28
C LEU A 111 -3.08 -0.93 -3.07
N ARG A 112 -1.85 -0.44 -3.06
CA ARG A 112 -1.44 0.73 -3.86
C ARG A 112 -1.27 0.43 -5.35
N ASN A 113 -0.93 -0.81 -5.70
CA ASN A 113 -0.72 -1.21 -7.08
C ASN A 113 -2.03 -1.11 -7.89
N LEU A 114 -2.05 -0.31 -8.95
CA LEU A 114 -3.24 -0.08 -9.77
C LEU A 114 -3.63 -1.28 -10.63
N ALA A 115 -2.71 -2.23 -10.86
CA ALA A 115 -3.05 -3.52 -11.47
C ALA A 115 -3.89 -4.41 -10.54
N THR A 116 -3.94 -4.11 -9.23
CA THR A 116 -4.89 -4.73 -8.32
C THR A 116 -6.29 -4.22 -8.62
N PRO A 117 -7.26 -5.12 -8.93
CA PRO A 117 -8.61 -4.70 -9.27
C PRO A 117 -9.28 -3.88 -8.17
N ALA A 118 -9.96 -2.80 -8.54
CA ALA A 118 -10.70 -1.96 -7.59
C ALA A 118 -11.64 -2.78 -6.69
N CYS A 119 -12.34 -3.78 -7.25
CA CYS A 119 -13.24 -4.67 -6.49
C CYS A 119 -12.51 -5.51 -5.43
N ALA A 120 -11.22 -5.80 -5.59
CA ALA A 120 -10.44 -6.51 -4.59
C ALA A 120 -10.07 -5.60 -3.40
N VAL A 121 -9.94 -4.29 -3.63
CA VAL A 121 -9.49 -3.33 -2.60
C VAL A 121 -10.65 -2.63 -1.87
N VAL A 122 -11.87 -2.57 -2.44
CA VAL A 122 -12.98 -1.78 -1.86
C VAL A 122 -13.34 -2.14 -0.42
N ARG A 123 -13.23 -3.41 -0.03
CA ARG A 123 -13.54 -3.85 1.34
C ARG A 123 -12.59 -3.31 2.39
N PHE A 124 -11.42 -2.83 1.96
CA PHE A 124 -10.46 -2.18 2.85
C PHE A 124 -10.87 -0.72 3.15
N ALA A 125 -12.04 -0.27 2.71
CA ALA A 125 -12.64 0.97 3.20
C ALA A 125 -13.30 0.80 4.58
N ASP A 126 -13.74 -0.43 4.93
CA ASP A 126 -14.49 -0.73 6.16
C ASP A 126 -13.61 -1.47 7.18
N PRO A 127 -13.54 -0.98 8.43
CA PRO A 127 -12.31 -0.54 9.08
C PRO A 127 -11.17 -1.58 9.08
N PRO A 128 -10.25 -1.53 8.10
CA PRO A 128 -8.88 -2.00 8.31
C PRO A 128 -8.04 -0.88 8.95
N SER A 129 -6.76 -1.14 9.19
CA SER A 129 -5.80 -0.18 9.74
C SER A 129 -5.71 1.13 8.93
N VAL A 130 -5.46 2.26 9.61
CA VAL A 130 -5.28 3.60 9.01
C VAL A 130 -4.38 3.62 7.76
N PRO A 131 -3.21 2.92 7.71
CA PRO A 131 -2.36 2.92 6.52
C PRO A 131 -3.03 2.36 5.25
N LEU A 132 -3.92 1.37 5.39
CA LEU A 132 -4.62 0.77 4.25
C LEU A 132 -5.70 1.70 3.74
N ARG A 133 -6.46 2.36 4.61
CA ARG A 133 -7.45 3.37 4.22
C ARG A 133 -6.80 4.59 3.59
N ARG A 134 -5.63 5.00 4.11
CA ARG A 134 -4.80 6.06 3.52
C ARG A 134 -4.35 5.70 2.10
N SER A 135 -3.91 4.46 1.90
CA SER A 135 -3.53 3.96 0.57
C SER A 135 -4.70 3.91 -0.41
N LEU A 136 -5.93 3.62 0.06
CA LEU A 136 -7.14 3.70 -0.77
C LEU A 136 -7.48 5.14 -1.17
N ALA A 137 -7.35 6.10 -0.26
CA ALA A 137 -7.66 7.51 -0.52
C ALA A 137 -6.84 8.09 -1.69
N ALA A 138 -5.64 7.58 -1.93
CA ALA A 138 -4.77 7.98 -3.03
C ALA A 138 -5.08 7.29 -4.38
N ARG A 139 -5.91 6.23 -4.42
CA ARG A 139 -6.19 5.49 -5.66
C ARG A 139 -7.15 6.25 -6.57
N PRO A 140 -6.87 6.42 -7.87
CA PRO A 140 -7.70 7.18 -8.79
C PRO A 140 -8.78 6.35 -9.52
N ASP A 141 -8.96 5.08 -9.16
CA ASP A 141 -9.79 4.11 -9.88
C ASP A 141 -10.91 3.48 -9.03
N LEU A 142 -11.19 4.04 -7.86
CA LEU A 142 -12.19 3.49 -6.95
C LEU A 142 -13.61 3.96 -7.32
N PRO A 143 -14.65 3.17 -6.98
CA PRO A 143 -16.04 3.61 -7.12
C PRO A 143 -16.35 4.84 -6.25
N ALA A 144 -17.25 5.70 -6.72
CA ALA A 144 -17.66 6.92 -6.02
C ALA A 144 -18.17 6.65 -4.59
N GLU A 145 -18.83 5.52 -4.36
CA GLU A 145 -19.30 5.11 -3.02
C GLU A 145 -18.14 4.93 -2.02
N VAL A 146 -17.00 4.41 -2.49
CA VAL A 146 -15.80 4.24 -1.66
C VAL A 146 -15.20 5.60 -1.32
N TYR A 147 -15.11 6.52 -2.29
CA TYR A 147 -14.68 7.90 -2.03
C TYR A 147 -15.61 8.61 -1.04
N GLY A 148 -16.93 8.41 -1.17
CA GLY A 148 -17.91 8.95 -0.22
C GLY A 148 -17.67 8.47 1.22
N ARG A 149 -17.32 7.20 1.42
CA ARG A 149 -16.93 6.68 2.74
C ARG A 149 -15.64 7.32 3.28
N LEU A 150 -14.61 7.40 2.44
CA LEU A 150 -13.32 7.99 2.83
C LEU A 150 -13.42 9.50 3.11
N ALA A 151 -14.36 10.20 2.46
CA ALA A 151 -14.60 11.63 2.65
C ALA A 151 -15.15 11.98 4.04
N VAL A 152 -15.68 11.00 4.77
CA VAL A 152 -16.15 11.17 6.16
C VAL A 152 -15.30 10.39 7.16
N ASP A 153 -14.10 9.93 6.75
CA ASP A 153 -13.20 9.20 7.66
C ASP A 153 -12.85 10.06 8.88
N PRO A 154 -12.89 9.49 10.10
CA PRO A 154 -12.57 10.24 11.32
C PRO A 154 -11.14 10.79 11.33
N VAL A 155 -10.20 10.17 10.60
CA VAL A 155 -8.80 10.59 10.52
C VAL A 155 -8.64 11.70 9.47
N PRO A 156 -8.28 12.93 9.85
CA PRO A 156 -8.14 14.04 8.90
C PRO A 156 -7.11 13.78 7.80
N GLY A 157 -6.03 13.07 8.10
CA GLY A 157 -5.03 12.69 7.10
C GLY A 157 -5.59 11.84 5.96
N ILE A 158 -6.60 11.00 6.20
CA ILE A 158 -7.27 10.22 5.14
C ILE A 158 -8.13 11.13 4.27
N ARG A 159 -8.90 12.02 4.90
CA ARG A 159 -9.71 13.01 4.17
C ARG A 159 -8.84 13.98 3.37
N ALA A 160 -7.65 14.33 3.87
CA ALA A 160 -6.70 15.20 3.19
C ALA A 160 -6.07 14.53 1.96
N ASP A 161 -5.63 13.28 2.09
CA ASP A 161 -5.13 12.50 0.97
C ASP A 161 -6.22 12.32 -0.11
N LEU A 162 -7.48 12.06 0.30
CA LEU A 162 -8.61 11.97 -0.61
C LEU A 162 -8.87 13.30 -1.32
N ALA A 163 -8.83 14.42 -0.60
CA ALA A 163 -9.07 15.75 -1.18
C ALA A 163 -8.08 16.07 -2.30
N GLY A 164 -6.83 15.59 -2.20
CA GLY A 164 -5.80 15.69 -3.23
C GLY A 164 -5.99 14.79 -4.45
N ASN A 165 -6.91 13.83 -4.39
CA ASN A 165 -7.07 12.81 -5.41
C ASN A 165 -7.84 13.33 -6.64
N PRO A 166 -7.27 13.27 -7.87
CA PRO A 166 -7.93 13.78 -9.07
C PRO A 166 -9.18 12.98 -9.51
N ALA A 167 -9.49 11.86 -8.87
CA ALA A 167 -10.66 11.04 -9.21
C ALA A 167 -11.94 11.40 -8.45
N ILE A 168 -11.86 12.21 -7.39
CA ILE A 168 -13.06 12.64 -6.67
C ILE A 168 -13.91 13.59 -7.52
N ASP A 169 -15.21 13.59 -7.30
CA ASP A 169 -16.12 14.48 -7.99
C ASP A 169 -16.18 15.88 -7.35
N THR A 170 -16.85 16.81 -8.03
CA THR A 170 -16.98 18.19 -7.56
C THR A 170 -17.79 18.31 -6.26
N ALA A 171 -18.68 17.37 -5.96
CA ALA A 171 -19.45 17.39 -4.71
C ALA A 171 -18.52 17.11 -3.52
N LEU A 172 -17.65 16.10 -3.64
CA LEU A 172 -16.60 15.81 -2.65
C LEU A 172 -15.59 16.94 -2.55
N MET A 173 -15.18 17.55 -3.66
CA MET A 173 -14.30 18.73 -3.62
C MET A 173 -14.91 19.89 -2.82
N ARG A 174 -16.21 20.17 -2.99
CA ARG A 174 -16.90 21.21 -2.21
C ARG A 174 -16.99 20.85 -0.73
N ALA A 175 -17.29 19.59 -0.42
CA ALA A 175 -17.27 19.10 0.96
C ALA A 175 -15.88 19.24 1.61
N SER A 176 -14.80 18.94 0.87
CA SER A 176 -13.42 19.15 1.33
C SER A 176 -13.05 20.61 1.52
N ALA A 177 -13.62 21.52 0.73
CA ALA A 177 -13.41 22.97 0.90
C ALA A 177 -14.04 23.49 2.20
N ASP A 178 -15.17 22.90 2.59
CA ASP A 178 -15.90 23.19 3.84
C ASP A 178 -15.41 22.35 5.04
N ASP A 179 -14.42 21.46 4.85
CA ASP A 179 -13.88 20.64 5.95
C ASP A 179 -13.25 21.54 7.02
N ARG A 180 -13.45 21.18 8.30
CA ARG A 180 -12.91 21.92 9.45
C ARG A 180 -11.39 21.87 9.53
N ASP A 181 -10.77 20.81 9.04
CA ASP A 181 -9.35 20.56 9.14
C ASP A 181 -8.55 21.27 8.03
N HIS A 182 -7.50 22.00 8.42
CA HIS A 182 -6.67 22.73 7.46
C HIS A 182 -5.89 21.81 6.52
N ASP A 183 -5.52 20.61 6.95
CA ASP A 183 -4.82 19.65 6.09
C ASP A 183 -5.72 19.16 4.96
N VAL A 184 -7.03 19.04 5.21
CA VAL A 184 -8.00 18.64 4.18
C VAL A 184 -8.14 19.73 3.12
N ARG A 185 -8.32 20.99 3.56
CA ARG A 185 -8.38 22.14 2.65
C ARG A 185 -7.07 22.32 1.87
N ARG A 186 -5.92 22.07 2.50
CA ARG A 186 -4.60 22.06 1.83
C ARG A 186 -4.51 20.92 0.80
N GLY A 187 -4.95 19.72 1.14
CA GLY A 187 -5.03 18.59 0.22
C GLY A 187 -5.84 18.92 -1.02
N LEU A 188 -7.02 19.54 -0.84
CA LEU A 188 -7.83 20.01 -1.95
C LEU A 188 -7.08 21.02 -2.82
N ALA A 189 -6.39 22.00 -2.24
CA ALA A 189 -5.61 22.98 -3.01
C ALA A 189 -4.50 22.36 -3.87
N HIS A 190 -4.01 21.16 -3.52
CA HIS A 190 -3.06 20.39 -4.32
C HIS A 190 -3.72 19.55 -5.43
N ASN A 191 -5.05 19.42 -5.43
CA ASN A 191 -5.75 18.62 -6.42
C ASN A 191 -5.74 19.34 -7.78
N PRO A 192 -5.20 18.71 -8.84
CA PRO A 192 -5.03 19.36 -10.14
C PRO A 192 -6.35 19.61 -10.89
N ARG A 193 -7.48 19.10 -10.37
CA ARG A 193 -8.81 19.19 -10.99
C ARG A 193 -9.79 20.08 -10.22
N VAL A 194 -9.34 20.82 -9.20
CA VAL A 194 -10.25 21.72 -8.46
C VAL A 194 -10.83 22.78 -9.40
N PRO A 195 -12.17 22.90 -9.47
CA PRO A 195 -12.82 23.96 -10.23
C PRO A 195 -12.49 25.36 -9.70
N LEU A 196 -12.42 26.33 -10.60
CA LEU A 196 -12.09 27.72 -10.25
C LEU A 196 -13.08 28.31 -9.23
N ASP A 197 -14.37 27.96 -9.29
CA ASP A 197 -15.38 28.44 -8.32
C ASP A 197 -15.10 27.97 -6.88
N VAL A 198 -14.41 26.83 -6.72
CA VAL A 198 -13.98 26.33 -5.40
C VAL A 198 -12.70 27.02 -4.94
N LEU A 199 -11.79 27.36 -5.85
CA LEU A 199 -10.54 28.08 -5.53
C LEU A 199 -10.78 29.55 -5.14
N VAL A 200 -11.74 30.19 -5.78
CA VAL A 200 -11.94 31.65 -5.70
C VAL A 200 -13.27 31.97 -5.02
N ARG A 201 -13.59 31.31 -3.90
CA ARG A 201 -14.74 31.71 -3.09
C ARG A 201 -14.52 33.15 -2.63
N PRO A 202 -15.32 34.14 -3.07
CA PRO A 202 -15.23 35.50 -2.54
C PRO A 202 -15.57 35.42 -1.05
N ALA A 203 -14.74 36.04 -0.22
CA ALA A 203 -15.00 36.22 1.21
C ALA A 203 -16.31 37.00 1.44
#